data_AF-A0A8B9LMB4-F1
#
_entry.id   AF-A0A8B9LMB4-F1
#
_cell.length_a   1.000
_cell.length_b   1.000
_cell.length_c   1.000
_cell.angle_alpha   90.00
_cell.angle_beta   90.00
_cell.angle_gamma   90.00
#
_symmetry.space_group_name_H-M   'P 1'
#
loop_
_entity.id
_entity.type
_entity.pdbx_description
1 polymer ?
#
loop_
_entity_poly.entity_id
_entity_poly.type
_entity_poly.pdbx_seq_one_letter_code
_entity_poly.pdbx_strand_id
1 'polypeptide(L)'
;MREHCLQIRQNKTTDRSFISLFFFIIFMILFGTNNIKILFHTGMRLLLLSLTCFSSAVKDDSKKVHYREKIKGYMDRAEQIKLHLNKVKEEGKYHEQIRITDNATGFSYENLFKPYIREGLTEVWVEDPYIRHVHQLYNFLRFCEMLLKAKCDVKIIHLLTSQDEDSASLQVSALAEIKQSLQNQNVCLDIAYSSTIHDREIRFDNGWIIKIGRGLDYFKKPKGRFSIGYCDYDLRECHETTVDVFHTKHTRKT
;
A
#
# COMPACT_ATOMS: atom_id res chain seq x y z
N MET A 1 -24.64 49.57 -22.29
CA MET A 1 -23.87 49.43 -21.02
C MET A 1 -24.47 48.40 -20.04
N ARG A 2 -24.93 47.23 -20.50
CA ARG A 2 -25.33 46.12 -19.61
C ARG A 2 -24.72 44.76 -19.98
N GLU A 3 -24.06 44.64 -21.13
CA GLU A 3 -23.41 43.38 -21.53
C GLU A 3 -21.92 43.30 -21.13
N HIS A 4 -21.26 44.42 -20.86
CA HIS A 4 -19.84 44.42 -20.44
C HIS A 4 -19.63 44.04 -18.96
N CYS A 5 -20.68 43.98 -18.13
CA CYS A 5 -20.58 43.56 -16.73
C CYS A 5 -20.77 42.06 -16.50
N LEU A 6 -21.26 41.29 -17.49
CA LEU A 6 -21.50 39.85 -17.35
C LEU A 6 -20.29 38.99 -17.73
N GLN A 7 -19.41 39.47 -18.62
CA GLN A 7 -18.16 38.76 -18.95
C GLN A 7 -17.04 38.91 -17.91
N ILE A 8 -17.08 39.96 -17.07
CA ILE A 8 -16.11 40.13 -15.97
C ILE A 8 -16.46 39.21 -14.77
N ARG A 9 -17.71 38.71 -14.69
CA ARG A 9 -18.14 37.82 -13.60
C ARG A 9 -17.83 36.34 -13.85
N GLN A 10 -17.64 35.91 -15.11
CA GLN A 10 -17.32 34.51 -15.43
C GLN A 10 -15.82 34.18 -15.40
N ASN A 11 -14.92 35.17 -15.47
CA ASN A 11 -13.47 34.94 -15.40
C ASN A 11 -12.89 34.91 -13.96
N LYS A 12 -13.70 35.17 -12.92
CA LYS A 12 -13.24 35.16 -11.52
C LYS A 12 -13.61 33.89 -10.74
N THR A 13 -14.51 33.06 -11.27
CA THR A 13 -14.99 31.85 -10.59
C THR A 13 -14.17 30.61 -10.93
N THR A 14 -13.59 30.53 -12.13
CA THR A 14 -12.72 29.41 -12.57
C THR A 14 -11.34 29.45 -11.91
N ASP A 15 -10.79 30.62 -11.61
CA ASP A 15 -9.47 30.73 -10.97
C ASP A 15 -9.52 30.28 -9.49
N ARG A 16 -10.64 30.58 -8.79
CA ARG A 16 -10.83 30.17 -7.38
C ARG A 16 -11.05 28.67 -7.20
N SER A 17 -11.74 28.00 -8.11
CA SER A 17 -11.97 26.56 -8.01
C SER A 17 -10.71 25.74 -8.33
N PHE A 18 -9.86 26.20 -9.24
CA PHE A 18 -8.58 25.55 -9.55
C PHE A 18 -7.51 25.78 -8.48
N ILE A 19 -7.40 27.00 -7.93
CA ILE A 19 -6.54 27.28 -6.78
C ILE A 19 -7.03 26.50 -5.56
N SER A 20 -8.35 26.42 -5.36
CA SER A 20 -8.93 25.58 -4.29
C SER A 20 -8.62 24.10 -4.48
N LEU A 21 -8.62 23.57 -5.70
CA LEU A 21 -8.24 22.18 -5.98
C LEU A 21 -6.73 21.96 -5.75
N PHE A 22 -5.89 22.94 -6.12
CA PHE A 22 -4.45 22.91 -5.89
C PHE A 22 -4.10 22.98 -4.40
N PHE A 23 -4.79 23.83 -3.63
CA PHE A 23 -4.66 23.87 -2.17
C PHE A 23 -5.27 22.65 -1.50
N PHE A 24 -6.35 22.07 -2.03
CA PHE A 24 -6.92 20.81 -1.55
C PHE A 24 -5.97 19.63 -1.78
N ILE A 25 -5.24 19.61 -2.90
CA ILE A 25 -4.20 18.62 -3.18
C ILE A 25 -3.00 18.81 -2.25
N ILE A 26 -2.54 20.06 -2.02
CA ILE A 26 -1.49 20.37 -1.03
C ILE A 26 -1.94 20.05 0.39
N PHE A 27 -3.22 20.26 0.73
CA PHE A 27 -3.80 19.92 2.02
C PHE A 27 -3.91 18.40 2.18
N MET A 28 -4.25 17.64 1.14
CA MET A 28 -4.18 16.17 1.15
C MET A 28 -2.73 15.67 1.29
N ILE A 29 -1.75 16.39 0.72
CA ILE A 29 -0.30 16.17 0.89
C ILE A 29 0.18 16.46 2.31
N LEU A 30 -0.40 17.45 2.99
CA LEU A 30 0.02 17.87 4.32
C LEU A 30 -0.78 17.22 5.46
N PHE A 31 -2.02 16.74 5.24
CA PHE A 31 -2.96 16.39 6.32
C PHE A 31 -3.62 15.00 6.26
N GLY A 32 -3.03 14.02 5.59
CA GLY A 32 -3.19 12.64 6.05
C GLY A 32 -3.75 11.65 5.05
N THR A 33 -2.83 10.99 4.35
CA THR A 33 -2.94 9.55 4.12
C THR A 33 -1.56 8.94 4.37
N ASN A 34 -1.51 7.79 5.03
CA ASN A 34 -0.28 7.10 5.45
C ASN A 34 0.56 6.55 4.28
N ASN A 35 0.35 7.03 3.05
CA ASN A 35 0.95 6.50 1.81
C ASN A 35 1.57 7.64 0.98
N ILE A 36 2.66 8.22 1.49
CA ILE A 36 3.41 9.33 0.86
C ILE A 36 3.79 9.01 -0.61
N LYS A 37 4.09 7.75 -0.94
CA LYS A 37 4.47 7.33 -2.30
C LYS A 37 3.31 7.34 -3.31
N ILE A 38 2.12 6.89 -2.91
CA ILE A 38 0.93 6.87 -3.79
C ILE A 38 0.48 8.31 -4.05
N LEU A 39 0.52 9.14 -3.02
CA LEU A 39 0.17 10.55 -3.11
C LEU A 39 1.15 11.32 -3.99
N PHE A 40 2.43 10.97 -3.94
CA PHE A 40 3.43 11.53 -4.84
C PHE A 40 3.20 11.11 -6.29
N HIS A 41 3.01 9.82 -6.58
CA HIS A 41 2.83 9.37 -7.96
C HIS A 41 1.50 9.83 -8.58
N THR A 42 0.43 9.83 -7.78
CA THR A 42 -0.90 10.30 -8.18
C THR A 42 -0.93 11.82 -8.28
N GLY A 43 -0.32 12.52 -7.31
CA GLY A 43 -0.15 13.98 -7.30
C GLY A 43 0.68 14.47 -8.48
N MET A 44 1.77 13.78 -8.81
CA MET A 44 2.61 14.09 -9.97
C MET A 44 1.87 13.88 -11.30
N ARG A 45 1.08 12.80 -11.40
CA ARG A 45 0.23 12.55 -12.58
C ARG A 45 -0.87 13.59 -12.71
N LEU A 46 -1.51 13.99 -11.61
CA LEU A 46 -2.51 15.07 -11.59
C LEU A 46 -1.89 16.44 -11.89
N LEU A 47 -0.66 16.70 -11.44
CA LEU A 47 0.14 17.88 -11.82
C LEU A 47 0.43 17.88 -13.32
N LEU A 48 0.84 16.74 -13.89
CA LEU A 48 1.08 16.58 -15.33
C LEU A 48 -0.20 16.75 -16.16
N LEU A 49 -1.32 16.22 -15.68
CA LEU A 49 -2.62 16.33 -16.35
C LEU A 49 -3.18 17.76 -16.28
N SER A 50 -3.09 18.39 -15.10
CA SER A 50 -3.46 19.80 -14.92
C SER A 50 -2.57 20.73 -15.74
N LEU A 51 -1.29 20.40 -15.96
CA LEU A 51 -0.39 21.10 -16.90
C LEU A 51 -0.86 21.04 -18.34
N THR A 52 -1.17 19.85 -18.85
CA THR A 52 -1.69 19.70 -20.22
C THR A 52 -2.99 20.49 -20.40
N CYS A 53 -3.85 20.50 -19.39
CA CYS A 53 -5.12 21.23 -19.39
C CYS A 53 -4.95 22.75 -19.21
N PHE A 54 -3.99 23.19 -18.39
CA PHE A 54 -3.71 24.61 -18.13
C PHE A 54 -3.01 25.27 -19.33
N SER A 55 -2.15 24.53 -20.03
CA SER A 55 -1.45 25.01 -21.23
C SER A 55 -2.39 25.33 -22.39
N SER A 56 -3.52 24.61 -22.50
CA SER A 56 -4.58 24.83 -23.49
C SER A 56 -5.63 25.86 -23.03
N ALA A 57 -5.81 26.08 -21.73
CA ALA A 57 -6.83 26.99 -21.18
C ALA A 57 -6.35 28.45 -20.93
N VAL A 58 -5.08 28.67 -20.60
CA VAL A 58 -4.56 30.02 -20.33
C VAL A 58 -4.09 30.71 -21.61
N LYS A 59 -4.50 31.96 -21.83
CA LYS A 59 -4.08 32.77 -23.00
C LYS A 59 -2.89 33.70 -22.71
N ASP A 60 -2.63 33.97 -21.44
CA ASP A 60 -1.58 34.89 -20.96
C ASP A 60 -0.23 34.16 -20.79
N ASP A 61 0.75 34.56 -21.60
CA ASP A 61 2.04 33.87 -21.72
C ASP A 61 2.93 34.05 -20.47
N SER A 62 2.78 35.17 -19.75
CA SER A 62 3.56 35.48 -18.54
C SER A 62 3.25 34.52 -17.38
N LYS A 63 1.96 34.19 -17.19
CA LYS A 63 1.50 33.25 -16.16
C LYS A 63 1.89 31.80 -16.51
N LYS A 64 1.90 31.44 -17.80
CA LYS A 64 2.39 30.12 -18.25
C LYS A 64 3.84 29.90 -17.84
N VAL A 65 4.70 30.90 -18.02
CA VAL A 65 6.11 30.82 -17.64
C VAL A 65 6.25 30.65 -16.12
N HIS A 66 5.55 31.46 -15.32
CA HIS A 66 5.59 31.38 -13.86
C HIS A 66 5.19 30.00 -13.31
N TYR A 67 4.09 29.42 -13.81
CA TYR A 67 3.65 28.10 -13.35
C TYR A 67 4.57 26.98 -13.85
N ARG A 68 5.13 27.07 -15.07
CA ARG A 68 6.14 26.11 -15.56
C ARG A 68 7.38 26.09 -14.68
N GLU A 69 7.89 27.26 -14.28
CA GLU A 69 9.05 27.35 -13.39
C GLU A 69 8.77 26.75 -12.01
N LYS A 70 7.61 27.08 -11.42
CA LYS A 70 7.21 26.54 -10.12
C LYS A 70 7.08 25.01 -10.16
N ILE A 71 6.52 24.50 -11.24
CA ILE A 71 6.36 23.06 -11.49
C ILE A 71 7.72 22.41 -11.69
N LYS A 72 8.61 22.99 -12.50
CA LYS A 72 9.98 22.52 -12.64
C LYS A 72 10.66 22.43 -11.27
N GLY A 73 10.52 23.46 -10.43
CA GLY A 73 11.03 23.43 -9.06
C GLY A 73 10.45 22.29 -8.19
N TYR A 74 9.16 21.97 -8.34
CA TYR A 74 8.57 20.81 -7.66
C TYR A 74 9.06 19.48 -8.23
N MET A 75 9.21 19.36 -9.54
CA MET A 75 9.75 18.17 -10.24
C MET A 75 11.21 17.90 -9.84
N ASP A 76 12.04 18.94 -9.80
CA ASP A 76 13.45 18.85 -9.41
C ASP A 76 13.57 18.39 -7.94
N ARG A 77 12.79 18.99 -7.03
CA ARG A 77 12.73 18.54 -5.62
C ARG A 77 12.27 17.10 -5.50
N ALA A 78 11.24 16.72 -6.28
CA ALA A 78 10.73 15.37 -6.35
C ALA A 78 11.80 14.36 -6.78
N GLU A 79 12.61 14.70 -7.78
CA GLU A 79 13.72 13.88 -8.24
C GLU A 79 14.83 13.77 -7.19
N GLN A 80 15.19 14.86 -6.52
CA GLN A 80 16.16 14.84 -5.42
C GLN A 80 15.72 13.94 -4.26
N ILE A 81 14.45 13.99 -3.87
CA ILE A 81 13.89 13.11 -2.84
C ILE A 81 13.99 11.65 -3.31
N LYS A 82 13.65 11.36 -4.56
CA LYS A 82 13.75 10.00 -5.13
C LYS A 82 15.20 9.48 -5.09
N LEU A 83 16.17 10.29 -5.47
CA LEU A 83 17.59 9.94 -5.44
C LEU A 83 18.06 9.68 -4.00
N HIS A 84 17.69 10.54 -3.05
CA HIS A 84 18.01 10.35 -1.64
C HIS A 84 17.42 9.04 -1.09
N LEU A 85 16.14 8.77 -1.38
CA LEU A 85 15.48 7.53 -0.95
C LEU A 85 16.13 6.29 -1.56
N ASN A 86 16.54 6.34 -2.83
CA ASN A 86 17.28 5.24 -3.45
C ASN A 86 18.62 5.02 -2.77
N LYS A 87 19.36 6.09 -2.45
CA LYS A 87 20.61 5.99 -1.70
C LYS A 87 20.41 5.39 -0.29
N VAL A 88 19.36 5.81 0.42
CA VAL A 88 19.02 5.24 1.75
C VAL A 88 18.66 3.75 1.65
N LYS A 89 17.94 3.34 0.60
CA LYS A 89 17.68 1.91 0.31
C LYS A 89 18.96 1.15 -0.02
N GLU A 90 19.85 1.74 -0.81
CA GLU A 90 21.15 1.19 -1.15
C GLU A 90 22.08 1.09 0.06
N GLU A 91 21.91 1.93 1.07
CA GLU A 91 22.64 1.85 2.34
C GLU A 91 21.98 0.87 3.33
N GLY A 92 20.83 0.27 2.99
CA GLY A 92 20.09 -0.65 3.87
C GLY A 92 19.48 0.03 5.10
N LYS A 93 19.37 1.36 5.10
CA LYS A 93 18.86 2.18 6.22
C LYS A 93 17.41 2.61 6.01
N TYR A 94 16.72 2.06 5.01
CA TYR A 94 15.33 2.42 4.78
C TYR A 94 14.45 1.83 5.88
N HIS A 95 13.79 2.71 6.62
CA HIS A 95 12.76 2.38 7.60
C HIS A 95 11.58 3.32 7.38
N GLU A 96 10.40 2.74 7.25
CA GLU A 96 9.12 3.45 7.15
C GLU A 96 8.16 2.83 8.16
N GLN A 97 7.55 3.65 9.00
CA GLN A 97 6.56 3.19 9.96
C GLN A 97 5.19 3.73 9.57
N ILE A 98 4.22 2.83 9.42
CA ILE A 98 2.83 3.13 9.16
C ILE A 98 2.05 2.82 10.43
N ARG A 99 1.34 3.82 10.97
CA ARG A 99 0.46 3.65 12.13
C ARG A 99 -0.98 3.48 11.68
N ILE A 100 -1.56 2.32 11.96
CA ILE A 100 -2.98 2.04 11.78
C ILE A 100 -3.66 2.37 13.09
N THR A 101 -4.49 3.41 13.11
CA THR A 101 -5.25 3.81 14.30
C THR A 101 -6.45 2.89 14.52
N ASP A 102 -6.98 2.87 15.74
CA ASP A 102 -8.17 2.07 16.03
C ASP A 102 -9.36 2.48 15.15
N ASN A 103 -10.09 1.49 14.62
CA ASN A 103 -11.21 1.64 13.67
C ASN A 103 -10.84 2.24 12.31
N ALA A 104 -9.56 2.34 11.98
CA ALA A 104 -9.16 2.81 10.65
C ALA A 104 -9.59 1.82 9.56
N THR A 105 -9.81 2.35 8.35
CA THR A 105 -10.17 1.60 7.14
C THR A 105 -9.19 1.93 6.01
N GLY A 106 -9.25 1.19 4.89
CA GLY A 106 -8.37 1.37 3.73
C GLY A 106 -7.04 0.61 3.81
N PHE A 107 -6.93 -0.32 4.76
CA PHE A 107 -5.72 -1.12 5.01
C PHE A 107 -5.91 -2.59 4.62
N SER A 108 -6.57 -2.88 3.49
CA SER A 108 -6.51 -4.23 2.92
C SER A 108 -5.06 -4.64 2.65
N TYR A 109 -4.81 -5.95 2.55
CA TYR A 109 -3.47 -6.42 2.17
C TYR A 109 -3.02 -5.85 0.83
N GLU A 110 -3.93 -5.74 -0.14
CA GLU A 110 -3.60 -5.14 -1.43
C GLU A 110 -3.07 -3.71 -1.24
N ASN A 111 -3.79 -2.85 -0.52
CA ASN A 111 -3.33 -1.48 -0.31
C ASN A 111 -2.06 -1.39 0.53
N LEU A 112 -1.89 -2.27 1.52
CA LEU A 112 -0.71 -2.27 2.39
C LEU A 112 0.55 -2.74 1.67
N PHE A 113 0.48 -3.83 0.90
CA PHE A 113 1.65 -4.48 0.30
C PHE A 113 1.96 -4.05 -1.15
N LYS A 114 0.98 -3.49 -1.86
CA LYS A 114 1.13 -3.04 -3.26
C LYS A 114 2.38 -2.19 -3.54
N PRO A 115 2.84 -1.28 -2.66
CA PRO A 115 4.06 -0.50 -2.91
C PRO A 115 5.36 -1.34 -2.94
N TYR A 116 5.34 -2.54 -2.35
CA TYR A 116 6.49 -3.40 -2.12
C TYR A 116 6.53 -4.62 -3.06
N ILE A 117 5.40 -4.94 -3.68
CA ILE A 117 5.29 -5.99 -4.70
C ILE A 117 5.60 -5.38 -6.07
N ARG A 118 6.56 -5.96 -6.79
CA ARG A 118 7.01 -5.51 -8.11
C ARG A 118 7.27 -6.71 -9.01
N GLU A 119 7.41 -6.44 -10.32
CA GLU A 119 7.86 -7.42 -11.30
C GLU A 119 9.22 -8.02 -10.85
N GLY A 120 9.31 -9.35 -10.87
CA GLY A 120 10.48 -10.10 -10.40
C GLY A 120 10.42 -10.61 -8.95
N LEU A 121 9.37 -10.33 -8.18
CA LEU A 121 9.14 -11.02 -6.90
C LEU A 121 8.80 -12.50 -7.17
N THR A 122 9.62 -13.42 -6.69
CA THR A 122 9.46 -14.88 -6.91
C THR A 122 9.23 -15.68 -5.64
N GLU A 123 9.75 -15.22 -4.51
CA GLU A 123 9.72 -15.94 -3.24
C GLU A 123 9.33 -15.03 -2.07
N VAL A 124 8.46 -15.55 -1.20
CA VAL A 124 7.88 -14.84 -0.06
C VAL A 124 8.01 -15.69 1.20
N TRP A 125 8.45 -15.10 2.30
CA TRP A 125 8.43 -15.73 3.62
C TRP A 125 7.44 -15.01 4.52
N VAL A 126 6.60 -15.77 5.21
CA VAL A 126 5.60 -15.29 6.16
C VAL A 126 5.84 -16.02 7.48
N GLU A 127 6.30 -15.28 8.48
CA GLU A 127 6.42 -15.73 9.86
C GLU A 127 5.27 -15.09 10.65
N ASP A 128 4.28 -15.89 11.05
CA ASP A 128 3.16 -15.42 11.85
C ASP A 128 2.68 -16.55 12.78
N PRO A 129 2.88 -16.43 14.12
CA PRO A 129 2.45 -17.45 15.06
C PRO A 129 0.95 -17.67 15.12
N TYR A 130 0.12 -16.72 14.66
CA TYR A 130 -1.32 -16.75 14.89
C TYR A 130 -2.11 -17.16 13.65
N ILE A 131 -1.59 -18.03 12.77
CA ILE A 131 -2.41 -18.61 11.69
C ILE A 131 -3.04 -19.92 12.18
N ARG A 132 -4.00 -19.81 13.11
CA ARG A 132 -4.60 -20.99 13.79
C ARG A 132 -6.10 -21.12 13.53
N HIS A 133 -6.85 -20.06 13.78
CA HIS A 133 -8.31 -20.05 13.68
C HIS A 133 -8.80 -19.76 12.27
N VAL A 134 -10.06 -20.09 11.99
CA VAL A 134 -10.70 -19.95 10.66
C VAL A 134 -10.55 -18.56 10.06
N HIS A 135 -10.75 -17.48 10.84
CA HIS A 135 -10.59 -16.12 10.31
C HIS A 135 -9.14 -15.79 9.96
N GLN A 136 -8.17 -16.34 10.70
CA GLN A 136 -6.73 -16.18 10.44
C GLN A 136 -6.29 -16.96 9.21
N LEU A 137 -6.86 -18.17 9.00
CA LEU A 137 -6.68 -18.94 7.78
C LEU A 137 -7.21 -18.19 6.55
N TYR A 138 -8.39 -17.57 6.67
CA TYR A 138 -8.92 -16.72 5.59
C TYR A 138 -8.09 -15.45 5.35
N ASN A 139 -7.49 -14.89 6.41
CA ASN A 139 -6.55 -13.77 6.29
C ASN A 139 -5.31 -14.19 5.48
N PHE A 140 -4.72 -15.34 5.78
CA PHE A 140 -3.62 -15.90 5.01
C PHE A 140 -4.01 -16.21 3.56
N LEU A 141 -5.20 -16.78 3.33
CA LEU A 141 -5.72 -17.04 1.99
C LEU A 141 -5.83 -15.74 1.17
N ARG A 142 -6.42 -14.68 1.74
CA ARG A 142 -6.52 -13.37 1.08
C ARG A 142 -5.15 -12.76 0.78
N PHE A 143 -4.18 -12.95 1.67
CA PHE A 143 -2.80 -12.56 1.41
C PHE A 143 -2.22 -13.30 0.19
N CYS A 144 -2.45 -14.60 0.07
CA CYS A 144 -2.03 -15.38 -1.10
C CYS A 144 -2.76 -14.94 -2.38
N GLU A 145 -4.08 -14.69 -2.32
CA GLU A 145 -4.85 -14.19 -3.46
C GLU A 145 -4.34 -12.84 -3.96
N MET A 146 -3.91 -11.96 -3.05
CA MET A 146 -3.29 -10.69 -3.42
C MET A 146 -1.99 -10.90 -4.19
N LEU A 147 -1.14 -11.84 -3.77
CA LEU A 147 0.09 -12.18 -4.49
C LEU A 147 -0.21 -12.68 -5.91
N LEU A 148 -1.24 -13.53 -6.08
CA LEU A 148 -1.65 -14.03 -7.39
C LEU A 148 -2.25 -12.96 -8.30
N LYS A 149 -2.95 -11.96 -7.75
CA LYS A 149 -3.54 -10.85 -8.51
C LYS A 149 -2.51 -9.79 -8.90
N ALA A 150 -1.44 -9.66 -8.11
CA ALA A 150 -0.40 -8.69 -8.37
C ALA A 150 0.39 -9.07 -9.63
N LYS A 151 1.01 -8.06 -10.27
CA LYS A 151 1.94 -8.27 -11.39
C LYS A 151 3.28 -8.78 -10.86
N CYS A 152 3.30 -9.98 -10.30
CA CYS A 152 4.52 -10.66 -9.84
C CYS A 152 4.50 -12.14 -10.25
N ASP A 153 5.68 -12.75 -10.22
CA ASP A 153 5.91 -14.14 -10.65
C ASP A 153 6.20 -15.02 -9.43
N VAL A 154 5.43 -14.85 -8.35
CA VAL A 154 5.63 -15.60 -7.10
C VAL A 154 5.42 -17.09 -7.37
N LYS A 155 6.43 -17.89 -7.07
CA LYS A 155 6.44 -19.35 -7.24
C LYS A 155 6.45 -20.09 -5.92
N ILE A 156 7.01 -19.48 -4.87
CA ILE A 156 7.21 -20.16 -3.58
C ILE A 156 6.78 -19.22 -2.45
N ILE A 157 5.94 -19.73 -1.56
CA ILE A 157 5.53 -19.07 -0.32
C ILE A 157 5.95 -19.98 0.84
N HIS A 158 6.76 -19.46 1.75
CA HIS A 158 7.14 -20.14 2.99
C HIS A 158 6.29 -19.60 4.12
N LEU A 159 5.49 -20.45 4.75
CA LEU A 159 4.74 -20.12 5.95
C LEU A 159 5.37 -20.80 7.16
N LEU A 160 5.83 -19.99 8.12
CA LEU A 160 6.22 -20.44 9.46
C LEU A 160 5.16 -19.97 10.46
N THR A 161 4.41 -20.92 11.02
CA THR A 161 3.37 -20.65 12.02
C THR A 161 3.58 -21.50 13.26
N SER A 162 2.82 -21.24 14.31
CA SER A 162 2.79 -22.11 15.48
C SER A 162 1.57 -23.02 15.43
N GLN A 163 1.74 -24.25 15.92
CA GLN A 163 0.67 -25.23 15.94
C GLN A 163 -0.34 -24.89 17.04
N ASP A 164 -1.63 -24.99 16.73
CA ASP A 164 -2.70 -24.90 17.72
C ASP A 164 -2.72 -26.15 18.60
N GLU A 165 -2.76 -26.00 19.93
CA GLU A 165 -2.82 -27.14 20.86
C GLU A 165 -4.23 -27.77 20.90
N ASP A 166 -5.28 -26.96 20.72
CA ASP A 166 -6.67 -27.38 20.88
C ASP A 166 -7.29 -27.82 19.55
N SER A 167 -6.93 -27.17 18.45
CA SER A 167 -7.54 -27.35 17.12
C SER A 167 -6.54 -27.62 16.00
N ALA A 168 -5.45 -28.35 16.31
CA ALA A 168 -4.39 -28.71 15.36
C ALA A 168 -4.91 -29.31 14.05
N SER A 169 -5.89 -30.22 14.12
CA SER A 169 -6.42 -30.93 12.95
C SER A 169 -7.09 -30.00 11.95
N LEU A 170 -7.87 -29.02 12.44
CA LEU A 170 -8.52 -28.02 11.61
C LEU A 170 -7.49 -27.13 10.91
N GLN A 171 -6.49 -26.64 11.65
CA GLN A 171 -5.42 -25.81 11.12
C GLN A 171 -4.66 -26.55 10.01
N VAL A 172 -4.21 -27.78 10.28
CA VAL A 172 -3.44 -28.59 9.33
C VAL A 172 -4.27 -28.91 8.08
N SER A 173 -5.53 -29.33 8.26
CA SER A 173 -6.42 -29.65 7.14
C SER A 173 -6.66 -28.42 6.25
N ALA A 174 -6.95 -27.26 6.85
CA ALA A 174 -7.22 -26.04 6.09
C ALA A 174 -5.98 -25.51 5.37
N LEU A 175 -4.80 -25.55 6.02
CA LEU A 175 -3.54 -25.16 5.37
C LEU A 175 -3.15 -26.12 4.24
N ALA A 176 -3.45 -27.42 4.37
CA ALA A 176 -3.26 -28.39 3.29
C ALA A 176 -4.17 -28.11 2.09
N GLU A 177 -5.43 -27.72 2.32
CA GLU A 177 -6.36 -27.29 1.27
C GLU A 177 -5.85 -26.04 0.55
N ILE A 178 -5.37 -25.03 1.29
CA ILE A 178 -4.76 -23.82 0.71
C ILE A 178 -3.52 -24.20 -0.11
N LYS A 179 -2.66 -25.08 0.39
CA LYS A 179 -1.47 -25.57 -0.32
C LYS A 179 -1.83 -26.22 -1.65
N GLN A 180 -2.83 -27.10 -1.66
CA GLN A 180 -3.28 -27.76 -2.89
C GLN A 180 -3.90 -26.75 -3.87
N SER A 181 -4.69 -25.80 -3.38
CA SER A 181 -5.30 -24.76 -4.22
C SER A 181 -4.25 -23.87 -4.89
N LEU A 182 -3.19 -23.48 -4.16
CA LEU A 182 -2.07 -22.72 -4.70
C LEU A 182 -1.24 -23.52 -5.70
N GLN A 183 -1.07 -24.81 -5.46
CA GLN A 183 -0.36 -25.70 -6.40
C GLN A 183 -1.06 -25.76 -7.76
N ASN A 184 -2.40 -25.72 -7.79
CA ASN A 184 -3.17 -25.63 -9.05
C ASN A 184 -2.91 -24.34 -9.83
N GLN A 185 -2.42 -23.29 -9.15
CA GLN A 185 -1.99 -22.01 -9.74
C GLN A 185 -0.47 -21.96 -9.97
N ASN A 186 0.23 -23.10 -9.89
CA ASN A 186 1.69 -23.22 -10.02
C ASN A 186 2.49 -22.48 -8.93
N VAL A 187 1.90 -22.30 -7.74
CA VAL A 187 2.58 -21.73 -6.57
C VAL A 187 2.78 -22.81 -5.51
N CYS A 188 4.02 -23.01 -5.10
CA CYS A 188 4.38 -23.91 -4.01
C CYS A 188 4.18 -23.21 -2.67
N LEU A 189 3.45 -23.84 -1.76
CA LEU A 189 3.32 -23.41 -0.37
C LEU A 189 4.06 -24.40 0.54
N ASP A 190 5.13 -23.94 1.16
CA ASP A 190 5.92 -24.68 2.14
C ASP A 190 5.52 -24.25 3.54
N ILE A 191 5.07 -25.20 4.36
CA ILE A 191 4.52 -24.92 5.69
C ILE A 191 5.43 -25.58 6.73
N ALA A 192 5.93 -24.77 7.65
CA ALA A 192 6.69 -25.21 8.81
C ALA A 192 5.98 -24.77 10.09
N TYR A 193 6.09 -25.61 11.13
CA TYR A 193 5.54 -25.33 12.44
C TYR A 193 6.66 -25.15 13.46
N SER A 194 6.55 -24.13 14.29
CA SER A 194 7.43 -23.92 15.44
C SER A 194 6.67 -23.32 16.62
N SER A 195 6.89 -23.84 17.81
CA SER A 195 6.28 -23.36 19.05
C SER A 195 7.04 -22.18 19.68
N THR A 196 8.27 -21.90 19.24
CA THR A 196 9.16 -20.88 19.84
C THR A 196 9.15 -19.56 19.09
N ILE A 197 8.32 -19.42 18.04
CA ILE A 197 8.25 -18.18 17.25
C ILE A 197 7.28 -17.19 17.90
N HIS A 198 7.70 -15.94 17.95
CA HIS A 198 6.90 -14.82 18.47
C HIS A 198 6.87 -13.63 17.51
N ASP A 199 7.87 -13.57 16.63
CA ASP A 199 8.02 -12.50 15.66
C ASP A 199 6.98 -12.62 14.55
N ARG A 200 6.56 -11.45 14.04
CA ARG A 200 5.58 -11.30 12.97
C ARG A 200 6.28 -10.57 11.84
N GLU A 201 6.71 -11.32 10.84
CA GLU A 201 7.59 -10.82 9.79
C GLU A 201 7.20 -11.40 8.44
N ILE A 202 7.08 -10.51 7.45
CA ILE A 202 6.87 -10.88 6.06
C ILE A 202 8.10 -10.40 5.29
N ARG A 203 8.75 -11.29 4.56
CA ARG A 203 9.93 -11.00 3.75
C ARG A 203 9.66 -11.30 2.30
N PHE A 204 10.18 -10.44 1.45
CA PHE A 204 10.18 -10.60 0.02
C PHE A 204 11.62 -10.77 -0.48
N ASP A 205 11.83 -11.60 -1.51
CA ASP A 205 13.15 -11.86 -2.09
C ASP A 205 13.81 -10.63 -2.74
N ASN A 206 13.02 -9.59 -3.01
CA ASN A 206 13.48 -8.29 -3.47
C ASN A 206 14.01 -7.38 -2.34
N GLY A 207 14.14 -7.90 -1.11
CA GLY A 207 14.80 -7.23 0.02
C GLY A 207 13.87 -6.48 0.97
N TRP A 208 12.56 -6.41 0.67
CA TRP A 208 11.58 -5.81 1.58
C TRP A 208 11.26 -6.73 2.75
N ILE A 209 11.21 -6.14 3.95
CA ILE A 209 10.81 -6.81 5.17
C ILE A 209 9.72 -5.96 5.83
N ILE A 210 8.59 -6.57 6.17
CA ILE A 210 7.44 -5.92 6.76
C ILE A 210 7.13 -6.60 8.08
N LYS A 211 7.23 -5.87 9.19
CA LYS A 211 6.85 -6.33 10.52
C LYS A 211 5.55 -5.68 10.92
N ILE A 212 4.53 -6.50 11.23
CA ILE A 212 3.22 -6.00 11.63
C ILE A 212 2.98 -6.36 13.08
N GLY A 213 2.66 -5.37 13.90
CA GLY A 213 2.49 -5.54 15.34
C GLY A 213 1.44 -6.60 15.70
N ARG A 214 0.45 -6.87 14.85
CA ARG A 214 -0.58 -7.93 15.01
C ARG A 214 -0.47 -9.09 14.01
N GLY A 215 0.57 -9.11 13.18
CA GLY A 215 0.68 -10.06 12.07
C GLY A 215 -0.40 -9.78 11.02
N LEU A 216 -0.91 -10.82 10.38
CA LEU A 216 -2.01 -10.69 9.41
C LEU A 216 -3.36 -10.43 10.09
N ASP A 217 -3.49 -10.61 11.41
CA ASP A 217 -4.76 -10.54 12.15
C ASP A 217 -5.03 -9.17 12.82
N TYR A 218 -4.95 -8.10 12.03
CA TYR A 218 -5.26 -6.74 12.48
C TYR A 218 -6.68 -6.26 12.15
N PHE A 219 -7.52 -7.08 11.51
CA PHE A 219 -8.90 -6.70 11.18
C PHE A 219 -9.86 -6.98 12.33
N LYS A 220 -10.82 -6.07 12.55
CA LYS A 220 -11.92 -6.31 13.50
C LYS A 220 -12.93 -7.29 12.90
N LYS A 221 -13.68 -7.94 13.80
CA LYS A 221 -14.86 -8.70 13.44
C LYS A 221 -15.89 -7.79 12.75
N PRO A 222 -16.56 -8.24 11.67
CA PRO A 222 -17.59 -7.43 11.03
C PRO A 222 -18.78 -7.19 11.98
N LYS A 223 -19.44 -6.03 11.84
CA LYS A 223 -20.57 -5.60 12.69
C LYS A 223 -21.79 -6.52 12.58
N GLY A 224 -21.94 -7.20 11.43
CA GLY A 224 -23.00 -8.16 11.18
C GLY A 224 -22.73 -9.01 9.94
N ARG A 225 -23.59 -10.01 9.69
CA ARG A 225 -23.43 -10.96 8.58
C ARG A 225 -23.45 -10.29 7.19
N PHE A 226 -24.21 -9.22 7.04
CA PHE A 226 -24.36 -8.46 5.80
C PHE A 226 -23.97 -7.00 5.99
N SER A 227 -22.84 -6.78 6.67
CA SER A 227 -22.29 -5.43 6.89
C SER A 227 -21.35 -5.03 5.77
N ILE A 228 -21.30 -3.73 5.44
CA ILE A 228 -20.29 -3.19 4.53
C ILE A 228 -18.91 -3.45 5.13
N GLY A 229 -17.99 -3.90 4.28
CA GLY A 229 -16.66 -4.38 4.69
C GLY A 229 -16.60 -5.87 5.02
N TYR A 230 -17.66 -6.66 4.82
CA TYR A 230 -17.62 -8.11 5.05
C TYR A 230 -16.67 -8.82 4.07
N CYS A 231 -16.81 -8.57 2.76
CA CYS A 231 -15.96 -9.17 1.73
C CYS A 231 -14.76 -8.29 1.38
N ASP A 232 -14.99 -6.98 1.26
CA ASP A 232 -13.95 -6.00 0.93
C ASP A 232 -13.28 -5.47 2.20
N TYR A 233 -11.99 -5.80 2.37
CA TYR A 233 -11.24 -5.47 3.58
C TYR A 233 -10.74 -4.02 3.58
N ASP A 234 -10.85 -3.28 2.47
CA ASP A 234 -10.62 -1.83 2.49
C ASP A 234 -11.71 -1.09 3.27
N LEU A 235 -12.90 -1.65 3.34
CA LEU A 235 -14.01 -1.07 4.11
C LEU A 235 -14.11 -1.66 5.53
N ARG A 236 -13.19 -2.56 5.91
CA ARG A 236 -13.18 -3.21 7.23
C ARG A 236 -12.41 -2.37 8.24
N GLU A 237 -13.00 -2.18 9.42
CA GLU A 237 -12.34 -1.54 10.56
C GLU A 237 -11.16 -2.40 11.06
N CYS A 238 -10.04 -1.75 11.32
CA CYS A 238 -8.82 -2.37 11.84
C CYS A 238 -8.64 -2.11 13.34
N HIS A 239 -7.97 -3.02 14.03
CA HIS A 239 -7.40 -2.79 15.36
C HIS A 239 -6.19 -1.86 15.24
N GLU A 240 -5.91 -1.10 16.32
CA GLU A 240 -4.68 -0.31 16.39
C GLU A 240 -3.45 -1.21 16.25
N THR A 241 -2.56 -0.87 15.32
CA THR A 241 -1.29 -1.57 15.12
C THR A 241 -0.26 -0.70 14.40
N THR A 242 1.01 -1.09 14.48
CA THR A 242 2.11 -0.48 13.74
C THR A 242 2.60 -1.46 12.68
N VAL A 243 2.95 -0.92 11.52
CA VAL A 243 3.59 -1.65 10.43
C VAL A 243 4.93 -0.99 10.17
N ASP A 244 6.00 -1.73 10.46
CA ASP A 244 7.37 -1.29 10.25
C ASP A 244 7.91 -1.96 8.98
N VAL A 245 8.32 -1.14 8.02
CA VAL A 245 8.83 -1.56 6.73
C VAL A 245 10.31 -1.26 6.64
N PHE A 246 11.10 -2.29 6.35
CA PHE A 246 12.53 -2.23 6.19
C PHE A 246 12.92 -2.66 4.78
N HIS A 247 14.07 -2.19 4.31
CA HIS A 247 14.68 -2.70 3.09
C HIS A 247 16.12 -3.10 3.39
N THR A 248 16.41 -4.40 3.29
CA THR A 248 17.76 -4.92 3.50
C THR A 248 18.41 -5.22 2.17
N LYS A 249 19.70 -4.89 2.03
CA LYS A 249 20.48 -5.16 0.81
C LYS A 249 21.01 -6.60 0.74
N HIS A 250 20.70 -7.41 1.75
CA HIS A 250 21.28 -8.74 1.94
C HIS A 250 20.16 -9.74 2.18
N THR A 251 19.51 -10.17 1.10
CA THR A 251 18.97 -11.53 1.08
C THR A 251 20.12 -12.46 1.45
N ARG A 252 19.87 -13.37 2.42
CA ARG A 252 20.81 -14.42 2.82
C ARG A 252 21.40 -15.02 1.55
N LYS A 253 22.72 -14.94 1.39
CA LYS A 253 23.42 -15.96 0.59
C LYS A 253 23.11 -17.26 1.31
N THR A 254 22.34 -18.11 0.65
CA THR A 254 22.20 -19.53 0.96
C THR A 254 23.57 -20.16 1.15
#